data_AF-A0A1H1SSP1-F1
#
_entry.id   AF-A0A1H1SSP1-F1
#
_cell.length_a   1.000
_cell.length_b   1.000
_cell.length_c   1.000
_cell.angle_alpha   90.00
_cell.angle_beta   90.00
_cell.angle_gamma   90.00
#
_symmetry.space_group_name_H-M   'P 1'
#
loop_
_entity.id
_entity.type
_entity.pdbx_description
1 polymer ?
#
loop_
_entity_poly.entity_id
_entity_poly.type
_entity_poly.pdbx_seq_one_letter_code
_entity_poly.pdbx_strand_id
1 'polypeptide(L)'
;MNNEDFLYDLIKEEKEFFINLISKYYYFNLQNLQKVKEKVNWKFISNNQNILWSLEFVKEYEDKLYFDLLDWSNHQDSERPGLSSNPKISIEIIEKYKNELNWEMLSSNFNFSNLDIDEVLEREGFLWNWNDLYYNLTLPSWNETFIEKHRNKLDWKVWKKLSRYFNFSNLDYNRILEKNFFLWDWYYLSNNETLPWNENFIEKYKSKLNWKELCSNSKVNWTESFIEKHNDKLDWINLSFNSRLPWSKSFLIKYEKQININNLSRNEGFSWSVELIDKYKDIINWDYLSKNTGVQWSSNLIERFGYKNIDIFDLTEPQVFYSYELSQNKSLPWQDITFFMKFILFYISDCDYTGLINNQGIIWDKIKIGICKMKWKDFSLEKNDHKKTLTNLPFYMKDKEENEDIIWELINPFIEDNNLEEILK
;
A
#
# COMPACT_ATOMS: atom_id res chain seq x y z
N MET A 1 -25.34 -35.98 -8.73
CA MET A 1 -25.84 -34.80 -8.00
C MET A 1 -26.20 -33.77 -9.01
N ASN A 2 -27.42 -33.25 -8.96
CA ASN A 2 -27.71 -31.99 -9.64
C ASN A 2 -26.94 -30.88 -8.89
N ASN A 3 -26.66 -29.74 -9.53
CA ASN A 3 -25.88 -28.67 -8.90
C ASN A 3 -26.49 -28.18 -7.57
N GLU A 4 -27.82 -28.27 -7.44
CA GLU A 4 -28.57 -27.97 -6.20
C GLU A 4 -28.26 -28.95 -5.07
N ASP A 5 -28.21 -30.26 -5.34
CA ASP A 5 -27.89 -31.28 -4.31
C ASP A 5 -26.48 -31.06 -3.74
N PHE A 6 -25.53 -30.70 -4.60
CA PHE A 6 -24.15 -30.41 -4.21
C PHE A 6 -24.07 -29.16 -3.34
N LEU A 7 -24.85 -28.11 -3.67
CA LEU A 7 -24.91 -26.89 -2.86
C LEU A 7 -25.52 -27.16 -1.48
N TYR A 8 -26.59 -27.96 -1.39
CA TYR A 8 -27.18 -28.35 -0.11
C TYR A 8 -26.22 -29.13 0.78
N ASP A 9 -25.47 -30.08 0.22
CA ASP A 9 -24.47 -30.83 0.98
C ASP A 9 -23.31 -29.94 1.43
N LEU A 10 -22.86 -29.01 0.59
CA LEU A 10 -21.81 -28.04 0.93
C LEU A 10 -22.26 -27.06 2.03
N ILE A 11 -23.49 -26.54 1.96
CA ILE A 11 -24.07 -25.68 2.99
C ILE A 11 -24.20 -26.42 4.31
N LYS A 12 -24.54 -27.70 4.28
CA LYS A 12 -24.66 -28.54 5.48
C LYS A 12 -23.32 -28.80 6.16
N GLU A 13 -22.24 -28.96 5.38
CA GLU A 13 -20.88 -29.14 5.90
C GLU A 13 -20.31 -27.85 6.52
N GLU A 14 -20.65 -26.68 5.96
CA GLU A 14 -20.07 -25.37 6.33
C GLU A 14 -21.14 -24.35 6.74
N LYS A 15 -22.10 -24.78 7.56
CA LYS A 15 -23.33 -24.06 7.87
C LYS A 15 -23.13 -22.61 8.32
N GLU A 16 -22.21 -22.38 9.26
CA GLU A 16 -21.96 -21.05 9.82
C GLU A 16 -21.40 -20.08 8.77
N PHE A 17 -20.49 -20.55 7.91
CA PHE A 17 -19.92 -19.76 6.82
C PHE A 17 -21.00 -19.29 5.85
N PHE A 18 -21.89 -20.17 5.40
CA PHE A 18 -22.96 -19.80 4.47
C PHE A 18 -24.05 -18.94 5.11
N ILE A 19 -24.37 -19.14 6.39
CA ILE A 19 -25.27 -18.23 7.14
C ILE A 19 -24.68 -16.82 7.15
N ASN A 20 -23.38 -16.68 7.41
CA ASN A 20 -22.70 -15.39 7.42
C ASN A 20 -22.71 -14.74 6.03
N LEU A 21 -22.40 -15.51 4.99
CA LEU A 21 -22.39 -15.04 3.60
C LEU A 21 -23.78 -14.56 3.15
N ILE A 22 -24.83 -15.35 3.42
CA ILE A 22 -26.22 -14.96 3.14
C ILE A 22 -26.59 -13.71 3.94
N SER A 23 -26.24 -13.65 5.23
CA SER A 23 -26.55 -12.48 6.08
C SER A 23 -25.86 -11.21 5.58
N LYS A 24 -24.65 -11.33 5.04
CA LYS A 24 -23.82 -10.21 4.57
C LYS A 24 -24.25 -9.67 3.21
N TYR A 25 -24.65 -10.55 2.28
CA TYR A 25 -24.84 -10.17 0.87
C TYR A 25 -26.26 -10.36 0.33
N TYR A 26 -27.12 -11.14 0.97
CA TYR A 26 -28.47 -11.37 0.43
C TYR A 26 -29.37 -10.13 0.53
N TYR A 27 -30.25 -9.95 -0.45
CA TYR A 27 -31.26 -8.89 -0.43
C TYR A 27 -32.41 -9.26 0.53
N PHE A 28 -32.41 -8.69 1.73
CA PHE A 28 -33.52 -8.85 2.67
C PHE A 28 -34.54 -7.71 2.56
N ASN A 29 -35.81 -8.08 2.54
CA ASN A 29 -36.95 -7.22 2.81
C ASN A 29 -37.61 -7.63 4.14
N LEU A 30 -38.58 -6.85 4.63
CA LEU A 30 -39.26 -7.15 5.90
C LEU A 30 -39.90 -8.55 5.91
N GLN A 31 -40.48 -9.00 4.79
CA GLN A 31 -41.22 -10.26 4.71
C GLN A 31 -40.31 -11.49 4.74
N ASN A 32 -39.22 -11.48 3.95
CA ASN A 32 -38.31 -12.63 3.89
C ASN A 32 -37.46 -12.73 5.16
N LEU A 33 -36.99 -11.60 5.72
CA LEU A 33 -36.21 -11.59 6.94
C LEU A 33 -37.02 -12.08 8.14
N GLN A 34 -38.31 -11.73 8.21
CA GLN A 34 -39.18 -12.18 9.31
C GLN A 34 -39.26 -13.71 9.40
N LYS A 35 -39.14 -14.42 8.27
CA LYS A 35 -39.15 -15.90 8.24
C LYS A 35 -37.86 -16.51 8.79
N VAL A 36 -36.74 -15.80 8.69
CA VAL A 36 -35.39 -16.35 8.96
C VAL A 36 -34.63 -15.61 10.06
N LYS A 37 -35.28 -14.65 10.73
CA LYS A 37 -34.70 -13.76 11.75
C LYS A 37 -34.00 -14.44 12.93
N GLU A 38 -34.32 -15.69 13.23
CA GLU A 38 -33.68 -16.45 14.32
C GLU A 38 -32.44 -17.23 13.86
N LYS A 39 -32.10 -17.17 12.57
CA LYS A 39 -31.04 -17.98 11.95
C LYS A 39 -29.95 -17.16 11.29
N VAL A 40 -30.28 -15.93 10.91
CA VAL A 40 -29.32 -15.00 10.30
C VAL A 40 -28.37 -14.45 11.36
N ASN A 41 -27.19 -14.04 10.90
CA ASN A 41 -26.23 -13.35 11.74
C ASN A 41 -26.49 -11.84 11.69
N TRP A 42 -27.07 -11.31 12.78
CA TRP A 42 -27.44 -9.91 12.88
C TRP A 42 -26.27 -8.92 12.81
N LYS A 43 -25.05 -9.35 13.15
CA LYS A 43 -23.82 -8.56 12.92
C LYS A 43 -23.69 -8.24 11.42
N PHE A 44 -23.77 -9.25 10.56
CA PHE A 44 -23.66 -9.07 9.11
C PHE A 44 -24.90 -8.42 8.49
N ILE A 45 -26.11 -8.73 8.98
CA ILE A 45 -27.33 -8.04 8.55
C ILE A 45 -27.20 -6.53 8.73
N SER A 46 -26.64 -6.07 9.86
CA SER A 46 -26.54 -4.64 10.18
C SER A 46 -25.64 -3.85 9.19
N ASN A 47 -24.69 -4.51 8.52
CA ASN A 47 -23.83 -3.89 7.50
C ASN A 47 -24.20 -4.29 6.07
N ASN A 48 -25.27 -5.05 5.88
CA ASN A 48 -25.65 -5.55 4.56
C ASN A 48 -26.13 -4.38 3.70
N GLN A 49 -25.36 -4.10 2.63
CA GLN A 49 -25.62 -2.98 1.72
C GLN A 49 -26.72 -3.29 0.70
N ASN A 50 -27.15 -4.54 0.57
CA ASN A 50 -28.21 -4.91 -0.37
C ASN A 50 -29.59 -4.69 0.24
N ILE A 51 -29.71 -4.60 1.57
CA ILE A 51 -30.96 -4.24 2.24
C ILE A 51 -31.37 -2.80 1.90
N LEU A 52 -32.65 -2.61 1.55
CA LEU A 52 -33.24 -1.29 1.44
C LEU A 52 -33.60 -0.77 2.84
N TRP A 53 -32.65 -0.09 3.48
CA TRP A 53 -32.82 0.43 4.83
C TRP A 53 -33.90 1.52 4.89
N SER A 54 -34.94 1.27 5.69
CA SER A 54 -35.97 2.24 6.01
C SER A 54 -36.07 2.45 7.52
N LEU A 55 -36.62 3.59 7.94
CA LEU A 55 -36.84 3.86 9.36
C LEU A 55 -37.77 2.82 10.01
N GLU A 56 -38.72 2.29 9.24
CA GLU A 56 -39.63 1.22 9.67
C GLU A 56 -38.89 -0.09 9.88
N PHE A 57 -37.97 -0.44 8.98
CA PHE A 57 -37.14 -1.63 9.11
C PHE A 57 -36.27 -1.59 10.36
N VAL A 58 -35.60 -0.47 10.61
CA VAL A 58 -34.73 -0.32 11.80
C VAL A 58 -35.55 -0.36 13.09
N LYS A 59 -36.75 0.23 13.11
CA LYS A 59 -37.67 0.17 14.25
C LYS A 59 -38.14 -1.24 14.58
N GLU A 60 -38.46 -2.05 13.57
CA GLU A 60 -38.97 -3.42 13.76
C GLU A 60 -37.91 -4.34 14.39
N TYR A 61 -36.64 -4.13 14.07
CA TYR A 61 -35.53 -4.99 14.50
C TYR A 61 -34.51 -4.26 15.39
N GLU A 62 -34.93 -3.19 16.05
CA GLU A 62 -34.07 -2.31 16.85
C GLU A 62 -33.31 -3.08 17.95
N ASP A 63 -33.95 -4.09 18.55
CA ASP A 63 -33.39 -4.95 19.60
C ASP A 63 -32.35 -5.97 19.09
N LYS A 64 -32.33 -6.23 17.78
CA LYS A 64 -31.42 -7.20 17.16
C LYS A 64 -30.29 -6.55 16.36
N LEU A 65 -30.51 -5.33 15.87
CA LEU A 65 -29.54 -4.62 15.04
C LEU A 65 -28.35 -4.13 15.87
N TYR A 66 -27.18 -4.24 15.26
CA TYR A 66 -25.94 -3.71 15.81
C TYR A 66 -25.74 -2.30 15.26
N PHE A 67 -26.02 -1.30 16.08
CA PHE A 67 -25.77 0.10 15.72
C PHE A 67 -24.26 0.39 15.66
N ASP A 68 -23.53 -0.13 16.64
CA ASP A 68 -22.07 -0.05 16.74
C ASP A 68 -21.50 -1.35 17.35
N LEU A 69 -20.37 -1.82 16.82
CA LEU A 69 -19.60 -2.93 17.39
C LEU A 69 -18.28 -2.38 17.95
N LEU A 70 -18.33 -1.87 19.17
CA LEU A 70 -17.14 -1.46 19.92
C LEU A 70 -16.54 -2.64 20.67
N ASP A 71 -16.07 -3.66 19.96
CA ASP A 71 -14.99 -4.49 20.51
C ASP A 71 -13.66 -4.00 19.97
N TRP A 72 -13.13 -2.96 20.61
CA TRP A 72 -11.83 -2.35 20.27
C TRP A 72 -10.65 -3.31 20.42
N SER A 73 -10.86 -4.52 20.96
CA SER A 73 -9.78 -5.47 21.21
C SER A 73 -9.25 -6.19 19.96
N ASN A 74 -9.98 -6.15 18.84
CA ASN A 74 -9.60 -6.85 17.61
C ASN A 74 -9.38 -5.89 16.42
N HIS A 75 -8.19 -5.28 16.32
CA HIS A 75 -7.76 -4.44 15.20
C HIS A 75 -7.56 -5.20 13.86
N GLN A 76 -7.95 -6.48 13.78
CA GLN A 76 -7.78 -7.33 12.61
C GLN A 76 -9.07 -7.60 11.81
N ASP A 77 -10.25 -7.28 12.34
CA ASP A 77 -11.52 -7.46 11.61
C ASP A 77 -11.76 -6.25 10.68
N SER A 78 -11.35 -6.38 9.41
CA SER A 78 -11.40 -5.31 8.40
C SER A 78 -12.82 -4.88 8.02
N GLU A 79 -13.85 -5.62 8.44
CA GLU A 79 -15.23 -5.43 7.96
C GLU A 79 -16.20 -4.83 8.98
N ARG A 80 -15.73 -4.56 10.22
CA ARG A 80 -16.45 -3.92 11.35
C ARG A 80 -17.96 -3.74 11.12
N PRO A 81 -18.75 -4.83 11.17
CA PRO A 81 -20.13 -4.79 10.70
C PRO A 81 -21.02 -4.06 11.70
N GLY A 82 -21.86 -3.16 11.21
CA GLY A 82 -22.82 -2.43 12.02
C GLY A 82 -23.49 -1.36 11.19
N LEU A 83 -24.62 -0.84 11.67
CA LEU A 83 -25.38 0.17 10.96
C LEU A 83 -24.55 1.44 10.73
N SER A 84 -23.63 1.76 11.65
CA SER A 84 -22.70 2.89 11.53
C SER A 84 -21.66 2.74 10.42
N SER A 85 -21.33 1.53 10.00
CA SER A 85 -20.41 1.26 8.88
C SER A 85 -21.13 1.17 7.55
N ASN A 86 -22.46 1.18 7.56
CA ASN A 86 -23.26 0.91 6.38
C ASN A 86 -23.43 2.19 5.54
N PRO A 87 -22.89 2.24 4.30
CA PRO A 87 -22.91 3.44 3.46
C PRO A 87 -24.31 3.82 2.95
N LYS A 88 -25.31 2.94 3.08
CA LYS A 88 -26.66 3.14 2.51
C LYS A 88 -27.73 3.53 3.52
N ILE A 89 -27.36 3.84 4.76
CA ILE A 89 -28.34 4.32 5.75
C ILE A 89 -28.82 5.73 5.40
N SER A 90 -30.08 6.03 5.67
CA SER A 90 -30.68 7.33 5.36
C SER A 90 -30.44 8.36 6.47
N ILE A 91 -30.54 9.65 6.12
CA ILE A 91 -30.47 10.75 7.08
C ILE A 91 -31.56 10.62 8.16
N GLU A 92 -32.75 10.11 7.82
CA GLU A 92 -33.85 9.89 8.77
C GLU A 92 -33.49 8.87 9.86
N ILE A 93 -32.78 7.80 9.47
CA ILE A 93 -32.25 6.80 10.42
C ILE A 93 -31.18 7.44 11.31
N ILE A 94 -30.24 8.18 10.71
CA ILE A 94 -29.18 8.86 11.47
C ILE A 94 -29.79 9.84 12.47
N GLU A 95 -30.76 10.64 12.06
CA GLU A 95 -31.43 11.61 12.93
C GLU A 95 -32.09 10.94 14.15
N LYS A 96 -32.79 9.81 13.93
CA LYS A 96 -33.47 9.09 15.01
C LYS A 96 -32.47 8.43 15.96
N TYR A 97 -31.40 7.84 15.44
CA TYR A 97 -30.49 6.96 16.18
C TYR A 97 -29.09 7.56 16.42
N LYS A 98 -28.93 8.88 16.26
CA LYS A 98 -27.64 9.59 16.38
C LYS A 98 -26.84 9.36 17.67
N ASN A 99 -27.51 8.98 18.75
CA ASN A 99 -26.87 8.69 20.04
C ASN A 99 -26.36 7.24 20.16
N GLU A 100 -26.83 6.35 19.29
CA GLU A 100 -26.46 4.94 19.25
C GLU A 100 -25.45 4.64 18.14
N LEU A 101 -25.37 5.53 17.14
CA LEU A 101 -24.45 5.41 16.02
C LEU A 101 -23.05 5.93 16.36
N ASN A 102 -22.06 5.27 15.77
CA ASN A 102 -20.66 5.65 15.81
C ASN A 102 -20.34 6.69 14.74
N TRP A 103 -20.09 7.93 15.17
CA TRP A 103 -19.79 9.02 14.25
C TRP A 103 -18.46 8.88 13.50
N GLU A 104 -17.47 8.14 14.02
CA GLU A 104 -16.21 7.89 13.31
C GLU A 104 -16.44 6.94 12.11
N MET A 105 -17.18 5.85 12.35
CA MET A 105 -17.55 4.90 11.28
C MET A 105 -18.47 5.55 10.25
N LEU A 106 -19.46 6.33 10.69
CA LEU A 106 -20.33 7.09 9.79
C LEU A 106 -19.53 8.05 8.92
N SER A 107 -18.62 8.82 9.53
CA SER A 107 -17.81 9.80 8.79
C SER A 107 -16.98 9.15 7.69
N SER A 108 -16.45 7.94 7.95
CA SER A 108 -15.65 7.20 6.99
C SER A 108 -16.46 6.62 5.83
N ASN A 109 -17.71 6.19 6.08
CA ASN A 109 -18.46 5.34 5.15
C ASN A 109 -19.73 5.97 4.56
N PHE A 110 -20.31 7.00 5.19
CA PHE A 110 -21.58 7.57 4.74
C PHE A 110 -21.48 8.08 3.30
N ASN A 111 -22.48 7.74 2.48
CA ASN A 111 -22.50 8.14 1.09
C ASN A 111 -23.15 9.53 0.92
N PHE A 112 -22.31 10.53 0.65
CA PHE A 112 -22.74 11.92 0.42
C PHE A 112 -23.23 12.19 -1.02
N SER A 113 -23.19 11.19 -1.90
CA SER A 113 -23.56 11.36 -3.32
C SER A 113 -25.02 11.80 -3.47
N ASN A 114 -25.24 12.79 -4.34
CA ASN A 114 -26.56 13.37 -4.62
C ASN A 114 -27.24 14.09 -3.44
N LEU A 115 -26.49 14.46 -2.40
CA LEU A 115 -26.99 15.24 -1.26
C LEU A 115 -26.45 16.69 -1.29
N ASP A 116 -27.16 17.60 -0.63
CA ASP A 116 -26.57 18.87 -0.22
C ASP A 116 -25.61 18.62 0.95
N ILE A 117 -24.33 18.51 0.63
CA ILE A 117 -23.27 18.19 1.59
C ILE A 117 -23.24 19.20 2.75
N ASP A 118 -23.44 20.49 2.46
CA ASP A 118 -23.37 21.51 3.48
C ASP A 118 -24.56 21.43 4.43
N GLU A 119 -25.76 21.16 3.90
CA GLU A 119 -26.94 20.92 4.74
C GLU A 119 -26.72 19.73 5.70
N VAL A 120 -26.14 18.63 5.21
CA VAL A 120 -25.90 17.43 6.01
C VAL A 120 -24.79 17.61 7.05
N LEU A 121 -23.69 18.29 6.69
CA LEU A 121 -22.56 18.53 7.59
C LEU A 121 -22.84 19.60 8.65
N GLU A 122 -23.80 20.50 8.40
CA GLU A 122 -24.24 21.54 9.34
C GLU A 122 -25.49 21.17 10.13
N ARG A 123 -26.04 19.97 9.92
CA ARG A 123 -27.27 19.53 10.56
C ARG A 123 -27.13 19.45 12.08
N GLU A 124 -28.13 19.98 12.79
CA GLU A 124 -28.07 20.08 14.25
C GLU A 124 -28.00 18.70 14.93
N GLY A 125 -27.02 18.55 15.81
CA GLY A 125 -26.79 17.30 16.55
C GLY A 125 -26.05 16.22 15.76
N PHE A 126 -25.62 16.49 14.53
CA PHE A 126 -24.75 15.58 13.79
C PHE A 126 -23.30 15.82 14.21
N LEU A 127 -22.59 14.77 14.64
CA LEU A 127 -21.27 14.85 15.27
C LEU A 127 -20.16 14.31 14.38
N TRP A 128 -20.16 14.71 13.10
CA TRP A 128 -19.18 14.25 12.13
C TRP A 128 -17.73 14.39 12.60
N ASN A 129 -16.96 13.31 12.49
CA ASN A 129 -15.53 13.29 12.71
C ASN A 129 -14.81 13.76 11.43
N TRP A 130 -14.32 15.00 11.45
CA TRP A 130 -13.66 15.63 10.31
C TRP A 130 -12.35 14.96 9.89
N ASN A 131 -11.66 14.30 10.82
CA ASN A 131 -10.48 13.52 10.49
C ASN A 131 -10.83 12.31 9.61
N ASP A 132 -11.97 11.69 9.87
CA ASP A 132 -12.43 10.49 9.16
C ASP A 132 -13.15 10.86 7.85
N LEU A 133 -13.92 11.96 7.85
CA LEU A 133 -14.48 12.55 6.63
C LEU A 133 -13.42 12.82 5.55
N TYR A 134 -12.17 13.13 5.95
CA TYR A 134 -11.07 13.33 5.00
C TYR A 134 -10.85 12.15 4.06
N TYR A 135 -11.09 10.92 4.54
CA TYR A 135 -10.89 9.70 3.74
C TYR A 135 -12.16 9.25 3.02
N ASN A 136 -13.29 9.91 3.24
CA ASN A 136 -14.54 9.56 2.59
C ASN A 136 -14.50 9.94 1.10
N LEU A 137 -14.59 8.94 0.24
CA LEU A 137 -14.46 9.10 -1.21
C LEU A 137 -15.67 9.77 -1.88
N THR A 138 -16.80 9.87 -1.17
CA THR A 138 -18.04 10.45 -1.70
C THR A 138 -18.20 11.93 -1.38
N LEU A 139 -17.37 12.47 -0.47
CA LEU A 139 -17.30 13.90 -0.22
C LEU A 139 -16.68 14.64 -1.43
N PRO A 140 -17.06 15.91 -1.67
CA PRO A 140 -16.46 16.71 -2.72
C PRO A 140 -14.96 16.86 -2.48
N SER A 141 -14.22 17.22 -3.53
CA SER A 141 -12.81 17.50 -3.40
C SER A 141 -12.56 18.55 -2.32
N TRP A 142 -11.58 18.28 -1.44
CA TRP A 142 -11.09 19.20 -0.40
C TRP A 142 -10.44 20.44 -1.03
N ASN A 143 -11.26 21.27 -1.67
CA ASN A 143 -10.87 22.50 -2.36
C ASN A 143 -10.86 23.70 -1.40
N GLU A 144 -10.30 24.83 -1.86
CA GLU A 144 -10.17 26.05 -1.04
C GLU A 144 -11.51 26.51 -0.45
N THR A 145 -12.59 26.53 -1.25
CA THR A 145 -13.91 26.99 -0.80
C THR A 145 -14.47 26.10 0.32
N PHE A 146 -14.36 24.78 0.16
CA PHE A 146 -14.84 23.82 1.15
C PHE A 146 -14.03 23.89 2.45
N ILE A 147 -12.70 23.92 2.35
CA ILE A 147 -11.81 24.07 3.50
C ILE A 147 -12.09 25.36 4.25
N GLU A 148 -12.30 26.46 3.53
CA GLU A 148 -12.54 27.76 4.16
C GLU A 148 -13.88 27.80 4.89
N LYS A 149 -14.94 27.27 4.27
CA LYS A 149 -16.27 27.21 4.87
C LYS A 149 -16.25 26.44 6.20
N HIS A 150 -15.52 25.33 6.23
CA HIS A 150 -15.50 24.39 7.36
C HIS A 150 -14.26 24.52 8.26
N ARG A 151 -13.45 25.56 8.05
CA ARG A 151 -12.13 25.77 8.67
C ARG A 151 -12.10 25.53 10.18
N ASN A 152 -13.09 26.05 10.89
CA ASN A 152 -13.15 26.00 12.36
C ASN A 152 -13.45 24.60 12.92
N LYS A 153 -13.91 23.67 12.07
CA LYS A 153 -14.17 22.28 12.45
C LYS A 153 -12.98 21.37 12.18
N LEU A 154 -11.99 21.84 11.40
CA LEU A 154 -10.83 21.06 11.01
C LEU A 154 -9.78 21.07 12.12
N ASP A 155 -9.50 19.90 12.68
CA ASP A 155 -8.45 19.72 13.67
C ASP A 155 -7.04 19.67 13.05
N TRP A 156 -6.03 19.58 13.91
CA TRP A 156 -4.64 19.51 13.47
C TRP A 156 -4.32 18.28 12.62
N LYS A 157 -5.05 17.16 12.79
CA LYS A 157 -4.84 15.94 11.99
C LYS A 157 -5.29 16.16 10.55
N VAL A 158 -6.44 16.81 10.35
CA VAL A 158 -6.92 17.20 9.01
C VAL A 158 -5.95 18.16 8.36
N TRP A 159 -5.53 19.21 9.07
CA TRP A 159 -4.55 20.18 8.53
C TRP A 159 -3.22 19.56 8.15
N LYS A 160 -2.74 18.59 8.93
CA LYS A 160 -1.55 17.79 8.60
C LYS A 160 -1.73 17.01 7.28
N LYS A 161 -2.88 16.37 7.05
CA LYS A 161 -3.18 15.68 5.78
C LYS A 161 -3.30 16.65 4.61
N LEU A 162 -4.04 17.75 4.81
CA LEU A 162 -4.15 18.82 3.81
C LEU A 162 -2.75 19.35 3.44
N SER A 163 -1.89 19.60 4.42
CA SER A 163 -0.51 20.07 4.17
C SER A 163 0.27 19.12 3.27
N ARG A 164 0.07 17.82 3.44
CA ARG A 164 0.75 16.78 2.67
C ARG A 164 0.19 16.59 1.26
N TYR A 165 -1.13 16.67 1.10
CA TYR A 165 -1.82 16.17 -0.10
C TYR A 165 -2.68 17.19 -0.83
N PHE A 166 -2.97 18.36 -0.24
CA PHE A 166 -3.72 19.41 -0.93
C PHE A 166 -2.99 19.81 -2.20
N ASN A 167 -3.75 19.88 -3.30
CA ASN A 167 -3.22 20.21 -4.60
C ASN A 167 -3.23 21.72 -4.84
N PHE A 168 -2.07 22.35 -4.75
CA PHE A 168 -1.87 23.77 -4.99
C PHE A 168 -1.72 24.13 -6.48
N SER A 169 -1.73 23.15 -7.39
CA SER A 169 -1.53 23.39 -8.82
C SER A 169 -2.61 24.30 -9.38
N ASN A 170 -2.21 25.30 -10.17
CA ASN A 170 -3.09 26.29 -10.78
C ASN A 170 -3.90 27.17 -9.78
N LEU A 171 -3.50 27.21 -8.50
CA LEU A 171 -4.10 28.07 -7.48
C LEU A 171 -3.17 29.22 -7.08
N ASP A 172 -3.76 30.28 -6.52
CA ASP A 172 -3.00 31.30 -5.80
C ASP A 172 -2.57 30.77 -4.43
N TYR A 173 -1.52 29.96 -4.44
CA TYR A 173 -0.95 29.34 -3.24
C TYR A 173 -0.52 30.39 -2.20
N ASN A 174 -0.13 31.60 -2.60
CA ASN A 174 0.28 32.63 -1.65
C ASN A 174 -0.91 33.05 -0.78
N ARG A 175 -2.03 33.37 -1.43
CA ARG A 175 -3.27 33.71 -0.73
C ARG A 175 -3.71 32.60 0.23
N ILE A 176 -3.70 31.34 -0.25
CA ILE A 176 -4.16 30.18 0.52
C ILE A 176 -3.26 29.92 1.74
N LEU A 177 -1.93 29.96 1.54
CA LEU A 177 -0.97 29.74 2.61
C LEU A 177 -1.01 30.86 3.66
N GLU A 178 -1.11 32.12 3.23
CA GLU A 178 -1.14 33.28 4.14
C GLU A 178 -2.42 33.33 4.98
N LYS A 179 -3.58 33.02 4.38
CA LYS A 179 -4.87 33.05 5.08
C LYS A 179 -4.96 32.02 6.22
N ASN A 180 -4.34 30.86 6.01
CA ASN A 180 -4.35 29.73 6.93
C ASN A 180 -2.96 29.44 7.52
N PHE A 181 -2.13 30.47 7.62
CA PHE A 181 -0.69 30.37 7.88
C PHE A 181 -0.30 29.55 9.10
N PHE A 182 -1.02 29.70 10.21
CA PHE A 182 -0.74 29.00 11.47
C PHE A 182 -1.33 27.58 11.53
N LEU A 183 -2.20 27.23 10.58
CA LEU A 183 -2.86 25.92 10.55
C LEU A 183 -2.11 24.93 9.66
N TRP A 184 -1.46 25.43 8.60
CA TRP A 184 -0.62 24.60 7.75
C TRP A 184 0.57 24.01 8.51
N ASP A 185 0.77 22.70 8.36
CA ASP A 185 1.92 21.98 8.87
C ASP A 185 3.07 22.08 7.86
N TRP A 186 4.02 22.96 8.15
CA TRP A 186 5.17 23.24 7.30
C TRP A 186 6.14 22.06 7.16
N TYR A 187 6.11 21.08 8.06
CA TYR A 187 6.85 19.84 7.88
C TYR A 187 6.35 19.11 6.63
N TYR A 188 5.03 18.88 6.54
CA TYR A 188 4.43 18.19 5.41
C TYR A 188 4.33 19.05 4.15
N LEU A 189 4.08 20.35 4.29
CA LEU A 189 4.12 21.25 3.13
C LEU A 189 5.47 21.17 2.45
N SER A 190 6.59 21.08 3.17
CA SER A 190 7.95 21.07 2.59
C SER A 190 8.21 19.89 1.62
N ASN A 191 7.40 18.84 1.68
CA ASN A 191 7.45 17.69 0.77
C ASN A 191 6.21 17.59 -0.15
N ASN A 192 5.34 18.59 -0.18
CA ASN A 192 4.17 18.60 -1.03
C ASN A 192 4.58 18.88 -2.49
N GLU A 193 4.35 17.92 -3.37
CA GLU A 193 4.81 17.96 -4.76
C GLU A 193 4.05 18.95 -5.67
N THR A 194 2.96 19.53 -5.20
CA THR A 194 2.10 20.43 -6.00
C THR A 194 2.42 21.90 -5.81
N LEU A 195 3.25 22.24 -4.81
CA LEU A 195 3.77 23.59 -4.62
C LEU A 195 4.84 23.92 -5.66
N PRO A 196 4.97 25.19 -6.07
CA PRO A 196 5.92 25.60 -7.10
C PRO A 196 7.28 25.85 -6.44
N TRP A 197 8.02 24.79 -6.14
CA TRP A 197 9.35 24.78 -5.49
C TRP A 197 10.47 25.46 -6.30
N ASN A 198 10.24 26.72 -6.68
CA ASN A 198 11.21 27.64 -7.24
C ASN A 198 11.89 28.47 -6.13
N GLU A 199 13.00 29.11 -6.47
CA GLU A 199 13.78 29.87 -5.50
C GLU A 199 12.98 30.99 -4.83
N ASN A 200 12.10 31.68 -5.56
CA ASN A 200 11.27 32.76 -5.00
C ASN A 200 10.32 32.24 -3.91
N PHE A 201 9.68 31.10 -4.15
CA PHE A 201 8.81 30.44 -3.16
C PHE A 201 9.61 30.06 -1.91
N ILE A 202 10.75 29.40 -2.11
CA ILE A 202 11.60 28.96 -1.01
C ILE A 202 12.11 30.15 -0.19
N GLU A 203 12.58 31.20 -0.85
CA GLU A 203 13.06 32.41 -0.18
C GLU A 203 11.99 33.10 0.66
N LYS A 204 10.76 33.17 0.13
CA LYS A 204 9.62 33.75 0.84
C LYS A 204 9.32 33.00 2.14
N TYR A 205 9.38 31.66 2.12
CA TYR A 205 8.95 30.82 3.25
C TYR A 205 10.09 30.13 4.01
N LYS A 206 11.35 30.45 3.72
CA LYS A 206 12.57 29.78 4.25
C LYS A 206 12.65 29.62 5.77
N SER A 207 12.04 30.52 6.53
CA SER A 207 12.03 30.48 8.00
C SER A 207 11.01 29.49 8.57
N LYS A 208 10.13 28.95 7.73
CA LYS A 208 9.05 28.02 8.07
C LYS A 208 9.30 26.63 7.50
N LEU A 209 9.95 26.55 6.35
CA LEU A 209 10.26 25.29 5.68
C LEU A 209 11.04 24.35 6.61
N ASN A 210 10.62 23.10 6.60
CA ASN A 210 11.41 22.02 7.12
C ASN A 210 12.43 21.61 6.06
N TRP A 211 13.68 22.02 6.25
CA TRP A 211 14.76 21.78 5.29
C TRP A 211 15.08 20.29 5.10
N LYS A 212 14.89 19.48 6.15
CA LYS A 212 15.07 18.03 6.08
C LYS A 212 14.12 17.40 5.07
N GLU A 213 12.82 17.72 5.16
CA GLU A 213 11.79 17.27 4.22
C GLU A 213 11.97 17.87 2.83
N LEU A 214 12.34 19.15 2.75
CA LEU A 214 12.63 19.82 1.48
C LEU A 214 13.75 19.08 0.71
N CYS A 215 14.81 18.64 1.39
CA CYS A 215 15.92 17.90 0.79
C CYS A 215 15.51 16.55 0.18
N SER A 216 14.40 15.97 0.64
CA SER A 216 13.83 14.74 0.08
C SER A 216 12.85 15.00 -1.08
N ASN A 217 12.46 16.27 -1.31
CA ASN A 217 11.45 16.63 -2.27
C ASN A 217 12.00 16.57 -3.72
N SER A 218 11.33 15.79 -4.57
CA SER A 218 11.71 15.53 -5.96
C SER A 218 11.37 16.68 -6.93
N LYS A 219 10.58 17.67 -6.48
CA LYS A 219 10.12 18.80 -7.29
C LYS A 219 10.95 20.06 -7.12
N VAL A 220 11.81 20.11 -6.10
CA VAL A 220 12.78 21.20 -5.94
C VAL A 220 13.78 21.13 -7.08
N ASN A 221 14.02 22.27 -7.74
CA ASN A 221 15.05 22.37 -8.75
C ASN A 221 16.42 22.60 -8.10
N TRP A 222 17.14 21.52 -7.81
CA TRP A 222 18.44 21.55 -7.17
C TRP A 222 19.53 22.02 -8.15
N THR A 223 19.86 23.31 -8.10
CA THR A 223 21.02 23.88 -8.80
C THR A 223 22.22 23.97 -7.85
N GLU A 224 23.45 23.94 -8.39
CA GLU A 224 24.64 24.13 -7.55
C GLU A 224 24.63 25.49 -6.84
N SER A 225 24.16 26.56 -7.49
CA SER A 225 24.04 27.88 -6.88
C SER A 225 23.05 27.90 -5.72
N PHE A 226 21.93 27.19 -5.84
CA PHE A 226 20.96 27.05 -4.76
C PHE A 226 21.56 26.29 -3.57
N ILE A 227 22.30 25.21 -3.85
CA ILE A 227 22.96 24.40 -2.82
C ILE A 227 24.02 25.21 -2.08
N GLU A 228 24.86 25.96 -2.80
CA GLU A 228 25.88 26.83 -2.19
C GLU A 228 25.25 27.89 -1.29
N LYS A 229 24.18 28.54 -1.76
CA LYS A 229 23.49 29.61 -1.06
C LYS A 229 22.83 29.16 0.25
N HIS A 230 22.39 27.90 0.33
CA HIS A 230 21.65 27.36 1.47
C HIS A 230 22.37 26.23 2.21
N ASN A 231 23.65 26.02 1.92
CA ASN A 231 24.44 24.88 2.37
C ASN A 231 24.36 24.64 3.90
N ASP A 232 24.23 25.70 4.70
CA ASP A 232 24.13 25.65 6.16
C ASP A 232 22.83 24.99 6.68
N LYS A 233 21.80 24.89 5.83
CA LYS A 233 20.47 24.38 6.19
C LYS A 233 20.16 23.01 5.61
N LEU A 234 20.95 22.57 4.63
CA LEU A 234 20.67 21.36 3.87
C LEU A 234 20.95 20.10 4.69
N ASP A 235 20.00 19.17 4.69
CA ASP A 235 20.21 17.83 5.21
C ASP A 235 20.86 16.95 4.14
N TRP A 236 22.19 16.87 4.22
CA TRP A 236 23.00 16.10 3.28
C TRP A 236 22.72 14.59 3.31
N ILE A 237 22.15 14.05 4.40
CA ILE A 237 21.76 12.65 4.48
C ILE A 237 20.62 12.36 3.48
N ASN A 238 19.59 13.22 3.45
CA ASN A 238 18.47 13.08 2.51
C ASN A 238 18.85 13.50 1.09
N LEU A 239 19.65 14.57 0.93
CA LEU A 239 20.14 14.96 -0.39
C LEU A 239 20.92 13.84 -1.05
N SER A 240 21.71 13.08 -0.30
CA SER A 240 22.47 11.94 -0.83
C SER A 240 21.58 10.83 -1.38
N PHE A 241 20.32 10.72 -0.92
CA PHE A 241 19.32 9.79 -1.45
C PHE A 241 18.50 10.38 -2.61
N ASN A 242 18.45 11.71 -2.73
CA ASN A 242 17.62 12.39 -3.71
C ASN A 242 18.24 12.27 -5.12
N SER A 243 17.51 11.65 -6.04
CA SER A 243 17.95 11.42 -7.42
C SER A 243 17.90 12.67 -8.31
N ARG A 244 17.35 13.78 -7.81
CA ARG A 244 17.17 15.04 -8.55
C ARG A 244 18.27 16.08 -8.31
N LEU A 245 19.28 15.76 -7.51
CA LEU A 245 20.48 16.60 -7.43
C LEU A 245 21.21 16.62 -8.78
N PRO A 246 22.05 17.63 -9.03
CA PRO A 246 22.87 17.73 -10.24
C PRO A 246 24.10 16.81 -10.14
N TRP A 247 23.82 15.51 -9.96
CA TRP A 247 24.81 14.48 -9.73
C TRP A 247 25.84 14.43 -10.86
N SER A 248 27.10 14.54 -10.48
CA SER A 248 28.26 14.38 -11.36
C SER A 248 29.48 13.99 -10.53
N LYS A 249 30.53 13.47 -11.18
CA LYS A 249 31.81 13.20 -10.50
C LYS A 249 32.37 14.46 -9.84
N SER A 250 32.30 15.61 -10.52
CA SER A 250 32.74 16.90 -9.99
C SER A 250 31.90 17.35 -8.80
N PHE A 251 30.57 17.19 -8.86
CA PHE A 251 29.67 17.50 -7.76
C PHE A 251 29.98 16.66 -6.51
N LEU A 252 30.17 15.34 -6.70
CA LEU A 252 30.53 14.43 -5.61
C LEU A 252 31.86 14.80 -4.97
N ILE A 253 32.88 15.14 -5.76
CA ILE A 253 34.20 15.56 -5.25
C ILE A 253 34.09 16.88 -4.48
N LYS A 254 33.32 17.85 -5.01
CA LYS A 254 33.11 19.16 -4.38
C LYS A 254 32.46 19.06 -3.00
N TYR A 255 31.47 18.18 -2.85
CA TYR A 255 30.71 17.99 -1.61
C TYR A 255 31.03 16.67 -0.88
N GLU A 256 32.22 16.11 -1.12
CA GLU A 256 32.61 14.77 -0.66
C GLU A 256 32.49 14.61 0.86
N LYS A 257 32.78 15.67 1.63
CA LYS A 257 32.73 15.63 3.10
C LYS A 257 31.31 15.62 3.65
N GLN A 258 30.35 16.13 2.88
CA GLN A 258 28.96 16.24 3.30
C GLN A 258 28.13 15.06 2.82
N ILE A 259 28.43 14.55 1.62
CA ILE A 259 27.66 13.46 1.02
C ILE A 259 27.79 12.17 1.82
N ASN A 260 26.64 11.59 2.17
CA ASN A 260 26.56 10.29 2.79
C ASN A 260 26.66 9.20 1.71
N ILE A 261 27.84 8.61 1.57
CA ILE A 261 28.16 7.61 0.55
C ILE A 261 27.32 6.33 0.68
N ASN A 262 27.01 5.93 1.91
CA ASN A 262 26.13 4.79 2.20
C ASN A 262 24.71 5.01 1.62
N ASN A 263 24.15 6.22 1.75
CA ASN A 263 22.86 6.56 1.14
C ASN A 263 22.96 6.72 -0.38
N LEU A 264 24.07 7.31 -0.87
CA LEU A 264 24.33 7.45 -2.30
C LEU A 264 24.39 6.09 -3.01
N SER A 265 24.75 5.03 -2.29
CA SER A 265 24.78 3.66 -2.82
C SER A 265 23.41 3.19 -3.31
N ARG A 266 22.31 3.66 -2.72
CA ARG A 266 20.93 3.37 -3.15
C ARG A 266 20.38 4.38 -4.17
N ASN A 267 21.09 5.48 -4.43
CA ASN A 267 20.58 6.56 -5.25
C ASN A 267 20.66 6.20 -6.74
N GLU A 268 19.51 6.05 -7.39
CA GLU A 268 19.42 5.67 -8.81
C GLU A 268 19.71 6.84 -9.77
N GLY A 269 19.73 8.08 -9.28
CA GLY A 269 20.10 9.27 -10.06
C GLY A 269 21.60 9.50 -10.16
N PHE A 270 22.41 8.78 -9.37
CA PHE A 270 23.87 8.88 -9.41
C PHE A 270 24.50 7.75 -10.23
N SER A 271 25.25 8.11 -11.27
CA SER A 271 25.98 7.14 -12.09
C SER A 271 27.33 6.78 -11.48
N TRP A 272 27.39 5.60 -10.85
CA TRP A 272 28.63 5.05 -10.30
C TRP A 272 29.59 4.61 -11.42
N SER A 273 30.84 5.10 -11.35
CA SER A 273 31.94 4.59 -12.18
C SER A 273 32.82 3.63 -11.39
N VAL A 274 33.55 2.75 -12.11
CA VAL A 274 34.52 1.82 -11.50
C VAL A 274 35.53 2.56 -10.61
N GLU A 275 36.01 3.72 -11.05
CA GLU A 275 36.94 4.56 -10.28
C GLU A 275 36.34 5.06 -8.96
N LEU A 276 35.06 5.44 -8.97
CA LEU A 276 34.36 5.93 -7.78
C LEU A 276 34.05 4.79 -6.82
N ILE A 277 33.66 3.63 -7.35
CA ILE A 277 33.47 2.41 -6.55
C ILE A 277 34.80 2.02 -5.89
N ASP A 278 35.91 2.06 -6.62
CA ASP A 278 37.23 1.75 -6.07
C ASP A 278 37.65 2.72 -4.96
N LYS A 279 37.37 4.02 -5.15
CA LYS A 279 37.67 5.07 -4.18
C LYS A 279 36.88 4.90 -2.88
N TYR A 280 35.61 4.50 -2.96
CA TYR A 280 34.69 4.50 -1.82
C TYR A 280 34.31 3.09 -1.33
N LYS A 281 34.96 2.03 -1.82
CA LYS A 281 34.66 0.63 -1.51
C LYS A 281 34.53 0.29 -0.03
N ASP A 282 35.26 0.99 0.83
CA ASP A 282 35.28 0.72 2.27
C ASP A 282 34.11 1.38 3.03
N ILE A 283 33.33 2.25 2.38
CA ILE A 283 32.19 2.98 2.98
C ILE A 283 30.89 2.89 2.16
N ILE A 284 30.94 2.31 0.96
CA ILE A 284 29.77 2.01 0.15
C ILE A 284 28.92 0.95 0.87
N ASN A 285 27.60 1.13 0.78
CA ASN A 285 26.67 0.08 1.15
C ASN A 285 26.50 -0.88 -0.03
N TRP A 286 27.16 -2.03 0.02
CA TRP A 286 27.14 -2.95 -1.10
C TRP A 286 25.81 -3.69 -1.28
N ASP A 287 25.03 -3.87 -0.22
CA ASP A 287 23.65 -4.36 -0.32
C ASP A 287 22.79 -3.40 -1.16
N TYR A 288 22.86 -2.10 -0.86
CA TYR A 288 22.12 -1.10 -1.62
C TYR A 288 22.67 -0.88 -3.02
N LEU A 289 24.00 -0.87 -3.17
CA LEU A 289 24.62 -0.68 -4.47
C LEU A 289 24.27 -1.83 -5.41
N SER A 290 24.34 -3.09 -4.95
CA SER A 290 24.02 -4.26 -5.78
C SER A 290 22.58 -4.28 -6.29
N LYS A 291 21.62 -3.79 -5.50
CA LYS A 291 20.21 -3.59 -5.89
C LYS A 291 19.99 -2.35 -6.77
N ASN A 292 20.93 -1.41 -6.82
CA ASN A 292 20.77 -0.13 -7.51
C ASN A 292 20.78 -0.32 -9.03
N THR A 293 19.70 0.14 -9.68
CA THR A 293 19.50 0.01 -11.13
C THR A 293 20.28 1.06 -11.94
N GLY A 294 20.73 2.14 -11.30
CA GLY A 294 21.55 3.21 -11.90
C GLY A 294 23.02 2.84 -12.11
N VAL A 295 23.48 1.70 -11.56
CA VAL A 295 24.83 1.18 -11.78
C VAL A 295 24.89 0.39 -13.09
N GLN A 296 25.85 0.72 -13.96
CA GLN A 296 26.13 -0.04 -15.18
C GLN A 296 26.99 -1.26 -14.85
N TRP A 297 26.36 -2.29 -14.28
CA TRP A 297 27.03 -3.51 -13.89
C TRP A 297 27.63 -4.26 -15.10
N SER A 298 28.86 -4.76 -14.94
CA SER A 298 29.55 -5.59 -15.92
C SER A 298 30.23 -6.77 -15.22
N SER A 299 30.51 -7.85 -15.96
CA SER A 299 31.27 -9.00 -15.45
C SER A 299 32.59 -8.57 -14.80
N ASN A 300 33.32 -7.65 -15.44
CA ASN A 300 34.58 -7.13 -14.90
C ASN A 300 34.40 -6.36 -13.59
N LEU A 301 33.31 -5.59 -13.45
CA LEU A 301 33.01 -4.86 -12.21
C LEU A 301 32.68 -5.82 -11.06
N ILE A 302 31.89 -6.86 -11.36
CA ILE A 302 31.53 -7.91 -10.39
C ILE A 302 32.77 -8.74 -10.02
N GLU A 303 33.58 -9.17 -10.99
CA GLU A 303 34.83 -9.90 -10.73
C GLU A 303 35.80 -9.09 -9.86
N ARG A 304 35.87 -7.77 -10.08
CA ARG A 304 36.78 -6.89 -9.34
C ARG A 304 36.35 -6.64 -7.89
N PHE A 305 35.05 -6.50 -7.62
CA PHE A 305 34.56 -6.08 -6.30
C PHE A 305 33.74 -7.14 -5.55
N GLY A 306 33.22 -8.15 -6.23
CA GLY A 306 32.47 -9.26 -5.64
C GLY A 306 33.32 -10.27 -4.86
N TYR A 307 34.65 -10.17 -4.96
CA TYR A 307 35.55 -11.27 -4.58
C TYR A 307 36.47 -11.01 -3.38
N LYS A 308 36.20 -10.03 -2.52
CA LYS A 308 36.95 -10.00 -1.24
C LYS A 308 36.34 -10.98 -0.24
N ASN A 309 36.87 -12.20 -0.31
CA ASN A 309 36.88 -13.30 0.67
C ASN A 309 35.59 -14.12 0.85
N ILE A 310 35.35 -15.05 -0.09
CA ILE A 310 34.69 -16.32 0.23
C ILE A 310 35.81 -17.30 0.60
N ASP A 311 36.19 -17.34 1.88
CA ASP A 311 36.62 -18.60 2.47
C ASP A 311 35.35 -19.21 3.07
N ILE A 312 34.80 -20.25 2.43
CA ILE A 312 33.53 -20.89 2.85
C ILE A 312 33.65 -21.50 4.27
N PHE A 313 34.87 -21.54 4.82
CA PHE A 313 35.15 -22.05 6.17
C PHE A 313 35.58 -20.98 7.18
N ASP A 314 35.76 -19.72 6.77
CA ASP A 314 36.13 -18.63 7.68
C ASP A 314 35.09 -17.48 7.63
N LEU A 315 34.16 -17.51 8.58
CA LEU A 315 33.08 -16.52 8.77
C LEU A 315 33.58 -15.18 9.34
N THR A 316 34.89 -14.90 9.30
CA THR A 316 35.47 -13.76 10.04
C THR A 316 35.72 -12.49 9.21
N GLU A 317 35.56 -12.51 7.89
CA GLU A 317 35.61 -11.30 7.05
C GLU A 317 34.27 -10.95 6.38
N PRO A 318 33.91 -9.65 6.28
CA PRO A 318 32.61 -9.24 5.77
C PRO A 318 32.50 -9.49 4.26
N GLN A 319 31.51 -10.30 3.89
CA GLN A 319 31.09 -10.52 2.51
C GLN A 319 30.72 -9.18 1.87
N VAL A 320 31.55 -8.73 0.92
CA VAL A 320 31.41 -7.40 0.30
C VAL A 320 30.25 -7.37 -0.71
N PHE A 321 29.73 -8.51 -1.18
CA PHE A 321 28.58 -8.56 -2.09
C PHE A 321 27.65 -9.70 -1.73
N TYR A 322 26.36 -9.38 -1.57
CA TYR A 322 25.33 -10.39 -1.41
C TYR A 322 24.82 -10.83 -2.79
N SER A 323 25.03 -12.10 -3.10
CA SER A 323 24.69 -12.70 -4.40
C SER A 323 23.18 -12.72 -4.66
N TYR A 324 22.38 -12.88 -3.60
CA TYR A 324 20.92 -12.81 -3.63
C TYR A 324 20.42 -11.46 -4.15
N GLU A 325 20.99 -10.36 -3.68
CA GLU A 325 20.61 -9.02 -4.06
C GLU A 325 20.93 -8.67 -5.49
N LEU A 326 22.14 -9.03 -5.95
CA LEU A 326 22.49 -8.93 -7.36
C LEU A 326 21.49 -9.71 -8.20
N SER A 327 21.08 -10.91 -7.77
CA SER A 327 20.13 -11.75 -8.53
C SER A 327 18.77 -11.08 -8.77
N GLN A 328 18.36 -10.16 -7.89
CA GLN A 328 17.11 -9.39 -8.01
C GLN A 328 17.24 -8.18 -8.93
N ASN A 329 18.45 -7.73 -9.25
CA ASN A 329 18.67 -6.54 -10.05
C ASN A 329 18.35 -6.80 -11.52
N LYS A 330 17.27 -6.17 -12.02
CA LYS A 330 16.79 -6.35 -13.39
C LYS A 330 17.68 -5.69 -14.46
N SER A 331 18.59 -4.78 -14.08
CA SER A 331 19.46 -4.07 -15.04
C SER A 331 20.69 -4.88 -15.46
N LEU A 332 20.99 -5.99 -14.77
CA LEU A 332 22.10 -6.88 -15.11
C LEU A 332 21.84 -7.58 -16.46
N PRO A 333 22.91 -7.89 -17.24
CA PRO A 333 22.78 -8.49 -18.56
C PRO A 333 22.48 -9.99 -18.48
N TRP A 334 21.36 -10.37 -17.83
CA TRP A 334 20.91 -11.76 -17.66
C TRP A 334 20.72 -12.52 -18.97
N GLN A 335 20.58 -11.81 -20.08
CA GLN A 335 20.45 -12.38 -21.42
C GLN A 335 21.79 -12.72 -22.09
N ASP A 336 22.91 -12.19 -21.57
CA ASP A 336 24.26 -12.61 -21.97
C ASP A 336 24.59 -13.94 -21.28
N ILE A 337 24.62 -15.01 -22.08
CA ILE A 337 24.90 -16.37 -21.60
C ILE A 337 26.27 -16.46 -20.94
N THR A 338 27.27 -15.70 -21.40
CA THR A 338 28.61 -15.72 -20.79
C THR A 338 28.57 -15.09 -19.39
N PHE A 339 27.86 -13.97 -19.25
CA PHE A 339 27.63 -13.32 -17.96
C PHE A 339 26.83 -14.21 -17.01
N PHE A 340 25.70 -14.75 -17.47
CA PHE A 340 24.82 -15.63 -16.70
C PHE A 340 25.56 -16.89 -16.22
N MET A 341 26.35 -17.51 -17.10
CA MET A 341 27.10 -18.72 -16.77
C MET A 341 28.24 -18.44 -15.79
N LYS A 342 28.92 -17.28 -15.89
CA LYS A 342 29.87 -16.84 -14.86
C LYS A 342 29.16 -16.56 -13.53
N PHE A 343 28.05 -15.83 -13.54
CA PHE A 343 27.27 -15.54 -12.33
C PHE A 343 26.83 -16.82 -11.61
N ILE A 344 26.34 -17.80 -12.37
CA ILE A 344 26.02 -19.12 -11.85
C ILE A 344 27.29 -19.81 -11.32
N LEU A 345 28.31 -20.06 -12.13
CA LEU A 345 29.52 -20.80 -11.74
C LEU A 345 30.25 -20.23 -10.51
N PHE A 346 30.20 -18.91 -10.29
CA PHE A 346 30.91 -18.24 -9.21
C PHE A 346 30.11 -18.04 -7.92
N TYR A 347 28.77 -18.07 -7.94
CA TYR A 347 27.92 -17.69 -6.79
C TYR A 347 26.91 -18.77 -6.35
N ILE A 348 27.00 -20.00 -6.89
CA ILE A 348 26.05 -21.12 -6.68
C ILE A 348 25.96 -21.66 -5.24
N SER A 349 26.92 -21.44 -4.34
CA SER A 349 26.80 -22.05 -3.00
C SER A 349 25.70 -21.44 -2.14
N ASP A 350 25.28 -20.19 -2.40
CA ASP A 350 24.35 -19.44 -1.54
C ASP A 350 23.24 -18.64 -2.26
N CYS A 351 23.08 -18.78 -3.58
CA CYS A 351 21.99 -18.09 -4.30
C CYS A 351 20.63 -18.76 -4.04
N ASP A 352 19.75 -18.10 -3.28
CA ASP A 352 18.33 -18.45 -3.24
C ASP A 352 17.69 -18.22 -4.62
N TYR A 353 17.34 -19.32 -5.29
CA TYR A 353 16.74 -19.36 -6.62
C TYR A 353 15.40 -18.60 -6.72
N THR A 354 14.74 -18.30 -5.59
CA THR A 354 13.48 -17.54 -5.57
C THR A 354 13.63 -16.11 -6.11
N GLY A 355 14.79 -15.45 -5.90
CA GLY A 355 15.06 -14.10 -6.42
C GLY A 355 15.16 -14.06 -7.95
N LEU A 356 15.81 -15.07 -8.55
CA LEU A 356 15.91 -15.26 -10.00
C LEU A 356 14.56 -15.61 -10.64
N ILE A 357 13.76 -16.47 -10.00
CA ILE A 357 12.44 -16.89 -10.51
C ILE A 357 11.45 -15.71 -10.58
N ASN A 358 11.54 -14.76 -9.64
CA ASN A 358 10.68 -13.57 -9.61
C ASN A 358 11.13 -12.45 -10.58
N ASN A 359 12.25 -12.62 -11.27
CA ASN A 359 12.76 -11.64 -12.23
C ASN A 359 12.13 -11.84 -13.62
N GLN A 360 11.11 -11.03 -13.94
CA GLN A 360 10.35 -11.08 -15.21
C GLN A 360 11.19 -10.77 -16.49
N GLY A 361 12.45 -10.33 -16.37
CA GLY A 361 13.33 -10.03 -17.51
C GLY A 361 14.05 -11.25 -18.12
N ILE A 362 13.91 -12.43 -17.51
CA ILE A 362 14.64 -13.64 -17.86
C ILE A 362 13.85 -14.47 -18.89
N ILE A 363 14.39 -14.63 -20.10
CA ILE A 363 13.86 -15.57 -21.11
C ILE A 363 14.39 -16.97 -20.77
N TRP A 364 13.70 -17.64 -19.85
CA TRP A 364 14.06 -18.97 -19.34
C TRP A 364 14.33 -20.01 -20.44
N ASP A 365 13.69 -19.88 -21.61
CA ASP A 365 13.85 -20.85 -22.70
C ASP A 365 15.21 -20.81 -23.40
N LYS A 366 15.89 -19.65 -23.44
CA LYS A 366 17.29 -19.56 -23.95
C LYS A 366 18.31 -20.06 -22.92
N ILE A 367 18.03 -19.83 -21.63
CA ILE A 367 18.85 -20.28 -20.51
C ILE A 367 18.77 -21.80 -20.32
N LYS A 368 17.58 -22.39 -20.46
CA LYS A 368 17.38 -23.85 -20.50
C LYS A 368 18.26 -24.52 -21.54
N ILE A 369 18.43 -23.91 -22.73
CA ILE A 369 19.29 -24.46 -23.80
C ILE A 369 20.78 -24.42 -23.42
N GLY A 370 21.23 -23.39 -22.69
CA GLY A 370 22.59 -23.30 -22.16
C GLY A 370 22.87 -24.32 -21.05
N ILE A 371 21.93 -24.45 -20.10
CA ILE A 371 21.96 -25.43 -19.00
C ILE A 371 21.91 -26.86 -19.54
N CYS A 372 21.06 -27.15 -20.53
CA CYS A 372 20.94 -28.48 -21.16
C CYS A 372 22.19 -28.90 -21.95
N LYS A 373 23.08 -27.96 -22.31
CA LYS A 373 24.37 -28.26 -22.96
C LYS A 373 25.49 -28.58 -21.96
N MET A 374 25.29 -28.29 -20.67
CA MET A 374 26.19 -28.76 -19.61
C MET A 374 25.89 -30.24 -19.33
N LYS A 375 26.94 -31.07 -19.31
CA LYS A 375 26.77 -32.46 -18.89
C LYS A 375 26.46 -32.47 -17.39
N TRP A 376 25.29 -32.99 -17.04
CA TRP A 376 24.77 -33.18 -15.67
C TRP A 376 25.70 -33.95 -14.70
N LYS A 377 26.92 -34.33 -15.09
CA LYS A 377 27.87 -35.07 -14.25
C LYS A 377 28.57 -34.22 -13.19
N ASP A 378 28.47 -32.90 -13.28
CA ASP A 378 29.17 -31.99 -12.35
C ASP A 378 28.28 -31.54 -11.16
N PHE A 379 27.00 -31.96 -11.10
CA PHE A 379 26.00 -31.52 -10.09
C PHE A 379 25.38 -32.66 -9.26
N SER A 380 26.04 -33.80 -9.11
CA SER A 380 25.50 -34.89 -8.28
C SER A 380 25.84 -34.73 -6.79
N LEU A 381 24.93 -34.14 -6.03
CA LEU A 381 24.73 -34.46 -4.61
C LEU A 381 23.25 -34.77 -4.36
N GLU A 382 23.03 -35.92 -3.73
CA GLU A 382 21.80 -36.71 -3.66
C GLU A 382 20.72 -36.14 -2.70
N LYS A 383 19.42 -36.28 -3.02
CA LYS A 383 18.45 -37.20 -2.35
C LYS A 383 16.96 -36.86 -2.58
N ASN A 384 16.27 -37.83 -3.17
CA ASN A 384 14.97 -38.46 -2.85
C ASN A 384 13.65 -37.70 -2.56
N ASP A 385 12.65 -38.13 -3.36
CA ASP A 385 11.25 -38.50 -3.05
C ASP A 385 10.19 -37.45 -2.64
N HIS A 386 9.24 -37.17 -3.56
CA HIS A 386 7.90 -37.80 -3.63
C HIS A 386 7.02 -37.15 -4.72
N LYS A 387 6.50 -37.95 -5.66
CA LYS A 387 5.47 -37.55 -6.64
C LYS A 387 4.08 -37.61 -5.98
N LYS A 388 3.33 -36.51 -5.97
CA LYS A 388 1.85 -36.49 -5.80
C LYS A 388 1.19 -36.13 -7.14
N THR A 389 0.17 -36.91 -7.54
CA THR A 389 -0.68 -36.69 -8.72
C THR A 389 -1.94 -35.88 -8.36
N LEU A 390 -2.34 -34.97 -9.26
CA LEU A 390 -3.34 -33.90 -9.08
C LEU A 390 -4.80 -34.33 -8.81
N THR A 391 -5.14 -35.62 -8.78
CA THR A 391 -6.54 -36.09 -8.76
C THR A 391 -7.13 -36.33 -7.38
N ASN A 392 -6.36 -36.13 -6.29
CA ASN A 392 -6.81 -36.35 -4.90
C ASN A 392 -6.61 -35.09 -4.03
N LEU A 393 -6.85 -33.90 -4.56
CA LEU A 393 -6.90 -32.69 -3.75
C LEU A 393 -8.33 -32.54 -3.19
N PRO A 394 -8.55 -32.64 -1.86
CA PRO A 394 -9.75 -32.07 -1.26
C PRO A 394 -9.84 -30.62 -1.70
N PHE A 395 -11.05 -30.07 -1.86
CA PHE A 395 -11.25 -28.66 -2.15
C PHE A 395 -10.74 -27.84 -0.95
N TYR A 396 -9.44 -27.60 -0.93
CA TYR A 396 -8.72 -26.86 0.09
C TYR A 396 -8.96 -25.39 -0.20
N MET A 397 -10.08 -24.84 0.28
CA MET A 397 -10.23 -23.39 0.37
C MET A 397 -9.38 -22.94 1.55
N LYS A 398 -8.07 -22.79 1.32
CA LYS A 398 -7.13 -22.36 2.35
C LYS A 398 -7.37 -20.91 2.79
N ASP A 399 -8.04 -20.14 1.93
CA ASP A 399 -8.26 -18.69 2.06
C ASP A 399 -9.74 -18.34 1.79
N LYS A 400 -10.70 -19.01 2.47
CA LYS A 400 -12.16 -18.80 2.28
C LYS A 400 -12.58 -17.35 2.48
N GLU A 401 -12.07 -16.72 3.55
CA GLU A 401 -12.35 -15.33 3.91
C GLU A 401 -11.87 -14.34 2.84
N GLU A 402 -10.75 -14.63 2.16
CA GLU A 402 -10.23 -13.78 1.07
C GLU A 402 -11.05 -13.88 -0.23
N ASN A 403 -11.94 -14.88 -0.34
CA ASN A 403 -12.67 -15.20 -1.57
C ASN A 403 -14.21 -15.16 -1.41
N GLU A 404 -14.72 -14.58 -0.32
CA GLU A 404 -16.17 -14.55 -0.01
C GLU A 404 -17.02 -13.97 -1.13
N ASP A 405 -16.60 -12.86 -1.75
CA ASP A 405 -17.34 -12.22 -2.85
C ASP A 405 -17.51 -13.17 -4.05
N ILE A 406 -16.45 -13.91 -4.40
CA ILE A 406 -16.47 -14.87 -5.51
C ILE A 406 -17.39 -16.03 -5.18
N ILE A 407 -17.33 -16.52 -3.94
CA ILE A 407 -18.19 -17.61 -3.47
C ILE A 407 -19.66 -17.15 -3.48
N TRP A 408 -19.95 -15.91 -3.06
CA TRP A 408 -21.29 -15.34 -3.09
C TRP A 408 -21.88 -15.28 -4.50
N GLU A 409 -21.13 -14.75 -5.48
CA GLU A 409 -21.58 -14.67 -6.88
C GLU A 409 -21.91 -16.04 -7.48
N LEU A 410 -21.22 -17.09 -7.05
CA LEU A 410 -21.49 -18.46 -7.50
C LEU A 410 -22.77 -19.04 -6.89
N ILE A 411 -23.11 -18.70 -5.65
CA ILE A 411 -24.26 -19.29 -4.95
C ILE A 411 -25.54 -18.47 -5.06
N ASN A 412 -25.44 -17.14 -5.16
CA ASN A 412 -26.58 -16.22 -5.13
C ASN A 412 -27.68 -16.59 -6.15
N PRO A 413 -27.37 -17.04 -7.39
CA PRO A 413 -28.41 -17.45 -8.36
C PRO A 413 -29.29 -18.63 -7.90
N PHE A 414 -28.86 -19.41 -6.91
CA PHE A 414 -29.57 -20.58 -6.40
C PHE A 414 -30.43 -20.28 -5.15
N ILE A 415 -30.35 -19.06 -4.62
CA ILE A 415 -31.06 -18.63 -3.41
C ILE A 415 -32.26 -17.75 -3.80
N GLU A 416 -33.46 -18.31 -3.72
CA GLU A 416 -34.72 -17.62 -3.99
C GLU A 416 -35.50 -17.33 -2.69
N ASP A 417 -36.34 -16.30 -2.68
CA ASP A 417 -37.17 -15.95 -1.51
C ASP A 417 -38.01 -17.12 -0.97
N ASN A 418 -38.40 -18.05 -1.85
CA ASN A 418 -39.25 -19.18 -1.52
C ASN A 418 -38.49 -20.36 -0.89
N ASN A 419 -37.18 -20.51 -1.16
CA ASN A 419 -36.35 -21.59 -0.62
C ASN A 419 -35.38 -21.12 0.48
N LEU A 420 -35.24 -19.81 0.72
CA LEU A 420 -34.35 -19.23 1.74
C LEU A 420 -34.51 -19.85 3.14
N GLU A 421 -35.76 -20.08 3.58
CA GLU A 421 -36.01 -20.67 4.89
C GLU A 421 -35.50 -22.12 4.98
N GLU A 422 -35.63 -22.87 3.89
CA GLU A 422 -35.16 -24.25 3.75
C GLU A 422 -33.63 -24.32 3.68
N ILE A 423 -33.01 -23.44 2.90
CA ILE A 423 -31.53 -23.30 2.80
C ILE A 423 -30.92 -22.99 4.18
N LEU A 424 -31.59 -22.18 5.00
CA LEU A 424 -31.14 -21.84 6.35
C LEU A 424 -31.62 -22.86 7.42
N LYS A 425 -32.44 -23.88 7.10
CA LYS A 425 -32.79 -24.98 8.03
C LYS A 425 -31.61 -25.95 8.12
#